data_AF-A0A0Q6NNZ8-F1
#
_entry.id   AF-A0A0Q6NNZ8-F1
#
_cell.length_a   1.000
_cell.length_b   1.000
_cell.length_c   1.000
_cell.angle_alpha   90.00
_cell.angle_beta   90.00
_cell.angle_gamma   90.00
#
_symmetry.space_group_name_H-M   'P 1'
#
loop_
_entity.id
_entity.type
_entity.pdbx_description
1 polymer ?
#
loop_
_entity_poly.entity_id
_entity_poly.type
_entity_poly.pdbx_seq_one_letter_code
_entity_poly.pdbx_strand_id
1 'polypeptide(L)'
;MSWAPNGNIYLSPHHDDIAFSLGARIAAEPGGRLVNLFTRSGYVAGAPLALPPDVATIERVTTLRVAEDMAFAERFRLERIDLGLEDAPVHGRSPWDLDGLADDIVQVRAPLAELLRETEGARVFCPAAIGGHVNHLAVRAVVIELLPELERRAEVLFYEDLPYASSSRARRHWLPDFRAALGVRRLRRRTSAAGPEKLAAVNLYPSQHTSTVISLRQFSPRTLWPIGPHEAVWRAFTTS
;
A
#
# COMPACT_ATOMS: atom_id res chain seq x y z
N MET A 1 -11.02 21.81 -3.63
CA MET A 1 -10.58 21.40 -2.28
C MET A 1 -9.11 21.79 -2.11
N SER A 2 -8.73 22.52 -1.06
CA SER A 2 -7.33 22.89 -0.84
C SER A 2 -6.51 21.67 -0.42
N TRP A 3 -5.33 21.52 -1.00
CA TRP A 3 -4.46 20.36 -0.82
C TRP A 3 -3.66 20.41 0.48
N ALA A 4 -3.43 19.24 1.08
CA ALA A 4 -2.55 19.08 2.23
C ALA A 4 -1.12 19.58 1.93
N PRO A 5 -0.38 20.08 2.94
CA PRO A 5 0.78 20.97 2.75
C PRO A 5 1.98 20.41 1.97
N ASN A 6 2.08 19.09 1.74
CA ASN A 6 3.21 18.47 1.02
C ASN A 6 2.83 17.83 -0.33
N GLY A 7 1.56 17.94 -0.78
CA GLY A 7 1.09 17.43 -2.07
C GLY A 7 1.17 15.90 -2.24
N ASN A 8 1.42 15.14 -1.17
CA ASN A 8 1.56 13.68 -1.24
C ASN A 8 0.21 12.98 -1.17
N ILE A 9 0.03 11.96 -2.01
CA ILE A 9 -1.12 11.05 -1.98
C ILE A 9 -0.57 9.64 -1.81
N TYR A 10 -0.97 8.96 -0.74
CA TYR A 10 -0.55 7.61 -0.41
C TYR A 10 -1.71 6.66 -0.66
N LEU A 11 -1.62 5.85 -1.72
CA LEU A 11 -2.61 4.83 -2.04
C LEU A 11 -2.26 3.56 -1.26
N SER A 12 -3.05 3.28 -0.24
CA SER A 12 -2.93 2.10 0.63
C SER A 12 -3.99 1.08 0.23
N PRO A 13 -3.64 -0.10 -0.30
CA PRO A 13 -4.61 -1.16 -0.55
C PRO A 13 -5.41 -1.47 0.71
N HIS A 14 -4.74 -1.64 1.86
CA HIS A 14 -5.35 -1.80 3.17
C HIS A 14 -4.76 -0.79 4.17
N HIS A 15 -5.39 -0.61 5.33
CA HIS A 15 -5.01 0.39 6.35
C HIS A 15 -3.51 0.41 6.73
N ASP A 16 -2.88 -0.75 6.84
CA ASP A 16 -1.53 -0.92 7.35
C ASP A 16 -0.40 -0.74 6.33
N ASP A 17 -0.70 -0.89 5.04
CA ASP A 17 0.31 -1.02 3.99
C ASP A 17 1.26 0.17 3.90
N ILE A 18 0.73 1.39 4.07
CA ILE A 18 1.52 2.62 4.03
C ILE A 18 2.41 2.76 5.27
N ALA A 19 1.93 2.40 6.46
CA ALA A 19 2.78 2.41 7.65
C ALA A 19 3.92 1.39 7.52
N PHE A 20 3.64 0.22 6.95
CA PHE A 20 4.63 -0.83 6.74
C PHE A 20 5.64 -0.47 5.66
N SER A 21 5.20 0.17 4.58
CA SER A 21 6.02 0.38 3.39
C SER A 21 6.72 1.74 3.37
N LEU A 22 6.10 2.78 3.96
CA LEU A 22 6.51 4.19 3.88
C LEU A 22 6.46 4.94 5.24
N GLY A 23 6.32 4.23 6.37
CA GLY A 23 6.24 4.84 7.69
C GLY A 23 7.44 5.74 8.05
N ALA A 24 8.67 5.40 7.66
CA ALA A 24 9.84 6.25 7.90
C ALA A 24 9.76 7.55 7.10
N ARG A 25 9.36 7.45 5.82
CA ARG A 25 9.15 8.60 4.95
C ARG A 25 8.09 9.55 5.50
N ILE A 26 6.96 9.02 5.93
CA ILE A 26 5.86 9.81 6.51
C ILE A 26 6.29 10.46 7.82
N ALA A 27 7.06 9.77 8.66
CA ALA A 27 7.61 10.36 9.87
C ALA A 27 8.57 11.52 9.58
N ALA A 28 9.37 11.42 8.50
CA ALA A 28 10.31 12.46 8.10
C ALA A 28 9.62 13.67 7.43
N GLU A 29 8.49 13.45 6.73
CA GLU A 29 7.72 14.49 6.05
C GLU A 29 6.21 14.29 6.31
N PRO A 30 5.70 14.56 7.53
CA PRO A 30 4.30 14.33 7.88
C PRO A 30 3.35 15.19 7.06
N GLY A 31 2.11 14.74 6.90
CA GLY A 31 1.11 15.35 6.05
C GLY A 31 0.91 14.64 4.71
N GLY A 32 -0.11 15.08 3.98
CA GLY A 32 -0.57 14.44 2.74
C GLY A 32 -1.91 13.73 2.94
N ARG A 33 -2.33 12.99 1.92
CA ARG A 33 -3.58 12.21 1.94
C ARG A 33 -3.27 10.72 2.04
N LEU A 34 -3.86 10.05 3.03
CA LEU A 34 -3.87 8.60 3.12
C LEU A 34 -5.18 8.08 2.54
N VAL A 35 -5.08 7.41 1.40
CA VAL A 35 -6.24 6.87 0.69
C VAL A 35 -6.23 5.36 0.91
N ASN A 36 -7.16 4.88 1.71
CA ASN A 36 -7.35 3.45 1.94
C ASN A 36 -8.41 2.91 0.98
N LEU A 37 -8.06 1.89 0.20
CA LEU A 37 -8.93 1.38 -0.85
C LEU A 37 -9.88 0.30 -0.33
N PHE A 38 -9.34 -0.82 0.14
CA PHE A 38 -10.08 -1.98 0.63
C PHE A 38 -10.25 -1.91 2.16
N THR A 39 -11.21 -1.09 2.61
CA THR A 39 -11.40 -0.79 4.04
C THR A 39 -12.42 -1.69 4.72
N ARG A 40 -13.26 -2.41 3.98
CA ARG A 40 -14.10 -3.48 4.52
C ARG A 40 -13.29 -4.76 4.54
N SER A 41 -12.99 -5.25 5.74
CA SER A 41 -12.08 -6.38 5.94
C SER A 41 -12.55 -7.31 7.05
N GLY A 42 -12.31 -8.60 6.88
CA GLY A 42 -12.42 -9.60 7.96
C GLY A 42 -11.08 -10.13 8.46
N TYR A 43 -9.96 -9.52 8.05
CA TYR A 43 -8.63 -10.02 8.36
C TYR A 43 -8.01 -9.39 9.62
N VAL A 44 -7.51 -10.24 10.51
CA VAL A 44 -6.59 -9.91 11.61
C VAL A 44 -5.53 -11.00 11.71
N ALA A 45 -4.32 -10.64 12.16
CA ALA A 45 -3.23 -11.59 12.27
C ALA A 45 -3.52 -12.69 13.29
N GLY A 46 -3.21 -13.94 12.93
CA GLY A 46 -3.41 -15.11 13.79
C GLY A 46 -4.85 -15.66 13.82
N ALA A 47 -5.81 -15.02 13.15
CA ALA A 47 -7.14 -15.59 12.95
C ALA A 47 -7.10 -16.72 11.89
N PRO A 48 -7.90 -17.80 12.06
CA PRO A 48 -8.00 -18.85 11.05
C PRO A 48 -8.53 -18.31 9.72
N LEU A 49 -7.81 -18.60 8.62
CA LEU A 49 -8.22 -18.26 7.25
C LEU A 49 -9.28 -19.21 6.67
N ALA A 50 -9.69 -20.24 7.42
CA ALA A 50 -10.38 -21.41 6.87
C ALA A 50 -11.89 -21.22 6.67
N LEU A 51 -12.47 -20.10 7.12
CA LEU A 51 -13.89 -19.80 6.93
C LEU A 51 -14.05 -18.33 6.52
N PRO A 52 -14.94 -18.02 5.56
CA PRO A 52 -15.33 -16.65 5.30
C PRO A 52 -15.84 -16.00 6.60
N PRO A 53 -15.41 -14.77 6.91
CA PRO A 53 -15.88 -14.06 8.09
C PRO A 53 -17.37 -13.75 7.93
N ASP A 54 -18.15 -13.90 9.00
CA ASP A 54 -19.55 -13.45 9.01
C ASP A 54 -19.62 -11.91 9.03
N VAL A 55 -20.82 -11.37 8.75
CA VAL A 55 -21.06 -9.91 8.69
C VAL A 55 -20.63 -9.23 10.00
N ALA A 56 -20.96 -9.82 11.15
CA ALA A 56 -20.59 -9.26 12.45
C ALA A 56 -19.08 -9.22 12.66
N THR A 57 -18.35 -10.23 12.18
CA THR A 57 -16.88 -10.27 12.22
C THR A 57 -16.30 -9.21 11.29
N ILE A 58 -16.81 -9.07 10.06
CA ILE A 58 -16.37 -8.03 9.12
C ILE A 58 -16.56 -6.65 9.72
N GLU A 59 -17.73 -6.35 10.30
CA GLU A 59 -18.01 -5.06 10.93
C GLU A 59 -17.05 -4.79 12.10
N ARG A 60 -16.88 -5.76 13.01
CA ARG A 60 -15.98 -5.62 14.17
C ARG A 60 -14.53 -5.40 13.73
N VAL A 61 -14.03 -6.17 12.77
CA VAL A 61 -12.65 -6.05 12.27
C VAL A 61 -12.46 -4.73 11.53
N THR A 62 -13.43 -4.34 10.70
CA THR A 62 -13.41 -3.05 10.00
C THR A 62 -13.35 -1.89 11.00
N THR A 63 -14.19 -1.88 12.04
CA THR A 63 -14.14 -0.85 13.09
C THR A 63 -12.80 -0.81 13.81
N LEU A 64 -12.24 -1.97 14.16
CA LEU A 64 -10.93 -2.07 14.80
C LEU A 64 -9.83 -1.46 13.92
N ARG A 65 -9.74 -1.88 12.66
CA ARG A 65 -8.70 -1.42 11.72
C ARG A 65 -8.86 0.06 11.38
N VAL A 66 -10.10 0.55 11.30
CA VAL A 66 -10.39 1.99 11.18
C VAL A 66 -9.79 2.75 12.36
N ALA A 67 -9.98 2.30 13.60
CA ALA A 67 -9.45 3.00 14.78
C ALA A 67 -7.90 3.01 14.80
N GLU A 68 -7.26 1.92 14.40
CA GLU A 68 -5.80 1.84 14.26
C GLU A 68 -5.27 2.83 13.22
N ASP A 69 -5.92 2.89 12.06
CA ASP A 69 -5.55 3.80 10.98
C ASP A 69 -5.79 5.28 11.34
N MET A 70 -6.85 5.58 12.12
CA MET A 70 -7.08 6.93 12.67
C MET A 70 -5.89 7.37 13.54
N ALA A 71 -5.37 6.48 14.39
CA ALA A 71 -4.24 6.79 15.25
C ALA A 71 -2.95 7.06 14.43
N PHE A 72 -2.73 6.32 13.35
CA PHE A 72 -1.64 6.58 12.41
C PHE A 72 -1.83 7.92 11.68
N ALA A 73 -3.02 8.16 11.13
CA ALA A 73 -3.32 9.39 10.41
C ALA A 73 -3.18 10.64 11.30
N GLU A 74 -3.69 10.59 12.53
CA GLU A 74 -3.58 11.68 13.51
C GLU A 74 -2.12 11.96 13.86
N ARG A 75 -1.36 10.91 14.21
CA ARG A 75 0.07 11.03 14.58
C ARG A 75 0.88 11.71 13.49
N PHE A 76 0.60 11.42 12.22
CA PHE A 76 1.35 11.92 11.08
C PHE A 76 0.64 13.01 10.27
N ARG A 77 -0.43 13.60 10.81
CA ARG A 77 -1.20 14.71 10.21
C ARG A 77 -1.70 14.41 8.80
N LEU A 78 -2.09 13.17 8.54
CA LEU A 78 -2.62 12.72 7.26
C LEU A 78 -4.12 13.02 7.18
N GLU A 79 -4.56 13.51 6.03
CA GLU A 79 -5.98 13.54 5.67
C GLU A 79 -6.39 12.14 5.22
N ARG A 80 -7.27 11.48 5.98
CA ARG A 80 -7.71 10.12 5.66
C ARG A 80 -8.90 10.12 4.71
N ILE A 81 -8.86 9.23 3.71
CA ILE A 81 -9.94 8.98 2.75
C ILE A 81 -10.12 7.47 2.63
N ASP A 82 -11.32 6.96 2.92
CA ASP A 82 -11.64 5.55 2.80
C ASP A 82 -12.58 5.33 1.60
N LEU A 83 -12.22 4.45 0.66
CA LEU A 83 -13.04 4.17 -0.52
C LEU A 83 -14.09 3.08 -0.28
N GLY A 84 -14.02 2.35 0.83
CA GLY A 84 -15.07 1.40 1.23
C GLY A 84 -15.08 0.09 0.45
N LEU A 85 -14.03 -0.23 -0.32
CA LEU A 85 -13.98 -1.45 -1.13
C LEU A 85 -13.82 -2.69 -0.24
N GLU A 86 -14.23 -3.85 -0.76
CA GLU A 86 -14.24 -5.12 -0.03
C GLU A 86 -13.00 -5.96 -0.36
N ASP A 87 -12.27 -6.36 0.70
CA ASP A 87 -11.07 -7.19 0.54
C ASP A 87 -11.38 -8.62 0.06
N ALA A 88 -10.37 -9.32 -0.46
CA ALA A 88 -10.56 -10.69 -0.94
C ALA A 88 -11.19 -11.65 0.12
N PRO A 89 -10.77 -11.62 1.40
CA PRO A 89 -11.41 -12.40 2.48
C PRO A 89 -12.91 -12.15 2.67
N VAL A 90 -13.42 -10.93 2.49
CA VAL A 90 -14.88 -10.64 2.55
C VAL A 90 -15.65 -11.47 1.54
N HIS A 91 -15.05 -11.80 0.40
CA HIS A 91 -15.64 -12.66 -0.63
C HIS A 91 -15.32 -14.16 -0.43
N GLY A 92 -14.72 -14.54 0.70
CA GLY A 92 -14.28 -15.92 0.94
C GLY A 92 -13.12 -16.36 0.05
N ARG A 93 -12.39 -15.41 -0.56
CA ARG A 93 -11.24 -15.68 -1.42
C ARG A 93 -9.93 -15.59 -0.65
N SER A 94 -8.93 -16.34 -1.10
CA SER A 94 -7.57 -16.16 -0.61
C SER A 94 -7.03 -14.79 -1.06
N PRO A 95 -6.23 -14.11 -0.22
CA PRO A 95 -5.45 -12.93 -0.64
C PRO A 95 -4.57 -13.12 -1.89
N TRP A 96 -4.24 -14.37 -2.24
CA TRP A 96 -3.44 -14.73 -3.42
C TRP A 96 -4.25 -15.40 -4.52
N ASP A 97 -5.58 -15.39 -4.43
CA ASP A 97 -6.47 -15.90 -5.46
C ASP A 97 -6.54 -14.92 -6.64
N LEU A 98 -5.79 -15.21 -7.70
CA LEU A 98 -5.71 -14.37 -8.89
C LEU A 98 -6.97 -14.43 -9.76
N ASP A 99 -7.86 -15.41 -9.56
CA ASP A 99 -9.09 -15.51 -10.34
C ASP A 99 -10.03 -14.32 -10.06
N GLY A 100 -9.95 -13.75 -8.85
CA GLY A 100 -10.71 -12.55 -8.48
C GLY A 100 -10.05 -11.21 -8.85
N LEU A 101 -8.89 -11.21 -9.52
CA LEU A 101 -8.19 -9.98 -9.88
C LEU A 101 -9.04 -9.05 -10.77
N ALA A 102 -9.78 -9.62 -11.72
CA ALA A 102 -10.63 -8.85 -12.62
C ALA A 102 -11.73 -8.09 -11.85
N ASP A 103 -12.36 -8.76 -10.88
CA ASP A 103 -13.39 -8.18 -10.02
C ASP A 103 -12.81 -7.06 -9.15
N ASP A 104 -11.63 -7.30 -8.56
CA ASP A 104 -10.94 -6.30 -7.74
C ASP A 104 -10.51 -5.07 -8.58
N ILE A 105 -10.12 -5.25 -9.84
CA ILE A 105 -9.87 -4.14 -10.78
C ILE A 105 -11.15 -3.34 -11.03
N VAL A 106 -12.28 -4.01 -11.22
CA VAL A 106 -13.58 -3.33 -11.41
C VAL A 106 -13.94 -2.49 -10.19
N GLN A 107 -13.75 -3.01 -8.97
CA GLN A 107 -13.97 -2.26 -7.72
C GLN A 107 -13.11 -0.99 -7.65
N VAL A 108 -11.84 -1.08 -8.01
CA VAL A 108 -10.87 0.03 -7.85
C VAL A 108 -11.01 1.11 -8.93
N ARG A 109 -11.30 0.71 -10.17
CA ARG A 109 -11.15 1.54 -11.37
C ARG A 109 -11.84 2.89 -11.27
N ALA A 110 -13.15 2.92 -11.09
CA ALA A 110 -13.90 4.17 -11.11
C ALA A 110 -13.62 5.06 -9.87
N PRO A 111 -13.65 4.54 -8.63
CA PRO A 111 -13.34 5.35 -7.44
C PRO A 111 -11.93 5.94 -7.48
N LEU A 112 -10.93 5.16 -7.91
CA LEU A 112 -9.55 5.64 -7.96
C LEU A 112 -9.32 6.66 -9.08
N ALA A 113 -9.90 6.44 -10.27
CA ALA A 113 -9.80 7.40 -11.37
C ALA A 113 -10.44 8.75 -10.99
N GLU A 114 -11.58 8.71 -10.30
CA GLU A 114 -12.29 9.91 -9.85
C GLU A 114 -11.45 10.71 -8.84
N LEU A 115 -10.85 10.02 -7.87
CA LEU A 115 -9.98 10.60 -6.86
C LEU A 115 -8.71 11.21 -7.47
N LEU A 116 -8.13 10.55 -8.48
CA LEU A 116 -6.87 10.98 -9.10
C LEU A 116 -7.04 11.97 -10.28
N ARG A 117 -8.26 12.44 -10.53
CA ARG A 117 -8.56 13.39 -11.60
C ARG A 117 -7.97 14.77 -11.31
N GLU A 118 -8.09 15.23 -10.08
CA GLU A 118 -7.54 16.49 -9.62
C GLU A 118 -6.25 16.21 -8.85
N THR A 119 -5.13 15.94 -9.57
CA THR A 119 -3.83 15.64 -8.95
C THR A 119 -2.63 16.53 -9.31
N GLU A 120 -2.87 17.77 -9.71
CA GLU A 120 -1.83 18.67 -10.21
C GLU A 120 -0.71 18.92 -9.18
N GLY A 121 0.55 18.70 -9.59
CA GLY A 121 1.75 18.88 -8.78
C GLY A 121 1.98 17.82 -7.69
N ALA A 122 1.17 16.76 -7.64
CA ALA A 122 1.22 15.78 -6.56
C ALA A 122 2.35 14.75 -6.70
N ARG A 123 2.70 14.09 -5.59
CA ARG A 123 3.43 12.82 -5.60
C ARG A 123 2.47 11.70 -5.19
N VAL A 124 2.18 10.78 -6.11
CA VAL A 124 1.28 9.65 -5.88
C VAL A 124 2.12 8.41 -5.57
N PHE A 125 2.00 7.90 -4.36
CA PHE A 125 2.62 6.66 -3.90
C PHE A 125 1.63 5.52 -4.05
N CYS A 126 2.00 4.46 -4.77
CA CYS A 126 1.15 3.31 -5.05
C CYS A 126 1.93 2.00 -4.85
N PRO A 127 1.26 0.86 -4.62
CA PRO A 127 1.94 -0.41 -4.44
C PRO A 127 2.65 -0.87 -5.72
N ALA A 128 3.85 -1.42 -5.59
CA ALA A 128 4.47 -2.22 -6.66
C ALA A 128 3.84 -3.63 -6.77
N ALA A 129 3.00 -3.99 -5.80
CA ALA A 129 2.37 -5.30 -5.61
C ALA A 129 3.37 -6.45 -5.49
N ILE A 130 4.54 -6.19 -4.92
CA ILE A 130 5.51 -7.23 -4.57
C ILE A 130 4.89 -8.09 -3.47
N GLY A 131 4.73 -9.39 -3.72
CA GLY A 131 4.05 -10.30 -2.79
C GLY A 131 2.82 -10.97 -3.39
N GLY A 132 2.27 -10.40 -4.47
CA GLY A 132 1.20 -11.03 -5.24
C GLY A 132 -0.17 -10.99 -4.60
N HIS A 133 -0.38 -10.10 -3.63
CA HIS A 133 -1.70 -9.91 -3.04
C HIS A 133 -2.65 -9.35 -4.11
N VAL A 134 -3.80 -10.00 -4.32
CA VAL A 134 -4.73 -9.69 -5.42
C VAL A 134 -5.22 -8.24 -5.39
N ASN A 135 -5.59 -7.74 -4.21
CA ASN A 135 -5.97 -6.33 -4.04
C ASN A 135 -4.83 -5.36 -4.39
N HIS A 136 -3.58 -5.62 -4.02
CA HIS A 136 -2.43 -4.78 -4.41
C HIS A 136 -2.20 -4.80 -5.93
N LEU A 137 -2.34 -5.97 -6.55
CA LEU A 137 -2.23 -6.13 -8.01
C LEU A 137 -3.32 -5.33 -8.73
N ALA A 138 -4.56 -5.31 -8.20
CA ALA A 138 -5.65 -4.52 -8.75
C ALA A 138 -5.37 -3.01 -8.69
N VAL A 139 -4.92 -2.50 -7.53
CA VAL A 139 -4.52 -1.07 -7.39
C VAL A 139 -3.40 -0.73 -8.37
N ARG A 140 -2.36 -1.55 -8.42
CA ARG A 140 -1.23 -1.35 -9.35
C ARG A 140 -1.69 -1.34 -10.81
N ALA A 141 -2.55 -2.28 -11.21
CA ALA A 141 -3.06 -2.38 -12.57
C ALA A 141 -3.81 -1.11 -13.00
N VAL A 142 -4.72 -0.61 -12.13
CA VAL A 142 -5.45 0.63 -12.40
C VAL A 142 -4.52 1.84 -12.46
N VAL A 143 -3.55 1.95 -11.55
CA VAL A 143 -2.57 3.06 -11.59
C VAL A 143 -1.72 3.01 -12.86
N ILE A 144 -1.29 1.83 -13.30
CA ILE A 144 -0.52 1.66 -14.55
C ILE A 144 -1.36 2.05 -15.77
N GLU A 145 -2.64 1.69 -15.79
CA GLU A 145 -3.57 2.09 -16.85
C GLU A 145 -3.70 3.61 -16.94
N LEU A 146 -3.84 4.28 -15.79
CA LEU A 146 -3.96 5.74 -15.70
C LEU A 146 -2.62 6.47 -15.88
N LEU A 147 -1.50 5.75 -15.86
CA LEU A 147 -0.15 6.32 -15.80
C LEU A 147 0.16 7.34 -16.92
N PRO A 148 -0.22 7.12 -18.21
CA PRO A 148 0.04 8.09 -19.28
C PRO A 148 -0.61 9.46 -19.04
N GLU A 149 -1.70 9.50 -18.30
CA GLU A 149 -2.38 10.73 -17.91
C GLU A 149 -1.84 11.30 -16.60
N LEU A 150 -1.66 10.46 -15.58
CA LEU A 150 -1.18 10.90 -14.28
C LEU A 150 0.21 11.53 -14.36
N GLU A 151 1.11 10.98 -15.15
CA GLU A 151 2.49 11.50 -15.28
C GLU A 151 2.55 12.90 -15.91
N ARG A 152 1.48 13.38 -16.56
CA ARG A 152 1.43 14.76 -17.08
C ARG A 152 1.23 15.79 -15.98
N ARG A 153 0.70 15.38 -14.82
CA ARG A 153 0.30 16.26 -13.72
C ARG A 153 0.89 15.88 -12.36
N ALA A 154 1.43 14.68 -12.20
CA ALA A 154 1.94 14.16 -10.93
C ALA A 154 3.19 13.26 -11.11
N GLU A 155 4.02 13.17 -10.07
CA GLU A 155 5.06 12.14 -9.98
C GLU A 155 4.45 10.85 -9.40
N VAL A 156 4.45 9.76 -10.17
CA VAL A 156 3.98 8.45 -9.70
C VAL A 156 5.17 7.61 -9.21
N LEU A 157 5.05 7.09 -7.99
CA LEU A 157 6.08 6.33 -7.28
C LEU A 157 5.47 5.01 -6.79
N PHE A 158 6.12 3.89 -7.12
CA PHE A 158 5.68 2.56 -6.72
C PHE A 158 6.49 2.08 -5.51
N TYR A 159 5.91 1.99 -4.32
CA TYR A 159 6.62 1.51 -3.13
C TYR A 159 6.80 0.00 -3.15
N GLU A 160 7.91 -0.51 -2.59
CA GLU A 160 8.08 -1.95 -2.36
C GLU A 160 7.24 -2.36 -1.15
N ASP A 161 6.22 -3.19 -1.40
CA ASP A 161 5.22 -3.58 -0.42
C ASP A 161 5.84 -4.38 0.72
N LEU A 162 5.61 -3.94 1.96
CA LEU A 162 6.09 -4.62 3.17
C LEU A 162 4.90 -5.12 3.99
N PRO A 163 5.01 -6.31 4.62
CA PRO A 163 6.24 -7.08 4.84
C PRO A 163 6.67 -7.97 3.67
N TYR A 164 5.90 -8.06 2.59
CA TYR A 164 6.13 -9.00 1.49
C TYR A 164 7.53 -8.92 0.85
N ALA A 165 8.03 -7.71 0.58
CA ALA A 165 9.35 -7.48 -0.01
C ALA A 165 10.52 -7.85 0.93
N SER A 166 10.27 -8.13 2.22
CA SER A 166 11.28 -8.68 3.15
C SER A 166 11.60 -10.16 2.89
N SER A 167 10.77 -10.83 2.08
CA SER A 167 11.07 -12.17 1.56
C SER A 167 11.86 -12.08 0.25
N SER A 168 13.10 -12.57 0.26
CA SER A 168 13.92 -12.69 -0.96
C SER A 168 13.21 -13.46 -2.07
N ARG A 169 12.44 -14.49 -1.70
CA ARG A 169 11.70 -15.34 -2.64
C ARG A 169 10.57 -14.56 -3.29
N ALA A 170 9.71 -13.92 -2.49
CA ALA A 170 8.60 -13.12 -2.99
C ALA A 170 9.11 -11.97 -3.88
N ARG A 171 10.14 -11.26 -3.41
CA ARG A 171 10.75 -10.16 -4.16
C ARG A 171 11.36 -10.61 -5.49
N ARG A 172 12.05 -11.76 -5.53
CA ARG A 172 12.61 -12.32 -6.77
C ARG A 172 11.52 -12.71 -7.78
N HIS A 173 10.39 -13.20 -7.29
CA HIS A 173 9.27 -13.63 -8.13
C HIS A 173 8.45 -12.46 -8.68
N TRP A 174 8.08 -11.50 -7.82
CA TRP A 174 7.14 -10.43 -8.17
C TRP A 174 7.79 -9.16 -8.73
N LEU A 175 9.09 -8.94 -8.52
CA LEU A 175 9.78 -7.78 -9.13
C LEU A 175 9.85 -7.86 -10.68
N PRO A 176 10.11 -9.03 -11.30
CA PRO A 176 9.96 -9.20 -12.75
C PRO A 176 8.54 -8.94 -13.25
N ASP A 177 7.52 -9.40 -12.51
CA ASP A 177 6.11 -9.15 -12.84
C ASP A 177 5.80 -7.65 -12.83
N PHE A 178 6.20 -6.93 -11.78
CA PHE A 178 6.08 -5.46 -11.73
C PHE A 178 6.75 -4.77 -12.93
N ARG A 179 7.95 -5.21 -13.31
CA ARG A 179 8.66 -4.69 -14.49
C ARG A 179 7.89 -4.95 -15.78
N ALA A 180 7.37 -6.16 -15.95
CA ALA A 180 6.60 -6.55 -17.13
C ALA A 180 5.31 -5.72 -17.24
N ALA A 181 4.63 -5.47 -16.11
CA ALA A 181 3.41 -4.66 -16.06
C ALA A 181 3.64 -3.20 -16.53
N LEU A 182 4.84 -2.66 -16.35
CA LEU A 182 5.21 -1.32 -16.82
C LEU A 182 5.69 -1.27 -18.28
N GLY A 183 5.74 -2.42 -18.97
CA GLY A 183 6.11 -2.53 -20.38
C GLY A 183 7.51 -1.99 -20.68
N VAL A 184 7.59 -1.04 -21.59
CA VAL A 184 8.88 -0.47 -22.06
C VAL A 184 9.48 0.58 -21.12
N ARG A 185 8.78 0.95 -20.05
CA ARG A 185 9.24 1.99 -19.12
C ARG A 185 10.46 1.52 -18.34
N ARG A 186 11.42 2.41 -18.15
CA ARG A 186 12.56 2.17 -17.28
C ARG A 186 12.19 2.47 -15.83
N LEU A 187 12.86 1.79 -14.92
CA LEU A 187 12.64 1.92 -13.49
C LEU A 187 13.87 2.45 -12.76
N ARG A 188 13.69 3.48 -11.94
CA ARG A 188 14.71 3.98 -11.02
C ARG A 188 14.27 3.75 -9.58
N ARG A 189 15.03 2.92 -8.85
CA ARG A 189 14.83 2.72 -7.41
C ARG A 189 15.38 3.92 -6.63
N ARG A 190 14.64 4.36 -5.61
CA ARG A 190 15.11 5.29 -4.57
C ARG A 190 14.87 4.64 -3.21
N THR A 191 15.78 4.87 -2.27
CA THR A 191 15.70 4.29 -0.93
C THR A 191 15.85 5.35 0.14
N SER A 192 15.19 5.15 1.28
CA SER A 192 15.33 5.95 2.49
C SER A 192 15.63 5.04 3.67
N ALA A 193 16.51 5.48 4.57
CA ALA A 193 16.78 4.74 5.80
C ALA A 193 15.52 4.69 6.67
N ALA A 194 15.31 3.56 7.35
CA ALA A 194 14.22 3.39 8.30
C ALA A 194 14.77 3.22 9.71
N GLY A 195 14.09 3.82 10.69
CA GLY A 195 14.54 3.87 12.07
C GLY A 195 13.39 3.74 13.07
N PRO A 196 13.59 4.15 14.34
CA PRO A 196 12.61 3.99 15.40
C PRO A 196 11.22 4.54 15.09
N GLU A 197 11.12 5.65 14.33
CA GLU A 197 9.81 6.21 13.95
C GLU A 197 8.99 5.27 13.06
N LYS A 198 9.65 4.52 12.16
CA LYS A 198 8.96 3.48 11.39
C LYS A 198 8.45 2.38 12.28
N LEU A 199 9.26 1.96 13.26
CA LEU A 199 8.86 0.92 14.21
C LEU A 199 7.64 1.38 15.02
N ALA A 200 7.61 2.66 15.41
CA ALA A 200 6.47 3.25 16.10
C ALA A 200 5.22 3.33 15.20
N ALA A 201 5.38 3.67 13.91
CA ALA A 201 4.30 3.64 12.93
C ALA A 201 3.71 2.24 12.73
N VAL A 202 4.55 1.23 12.54
CA VAL A 202 4.14 -0.18 12.34
C VAL A 202 3.33 -0.69 13.53
N ASN A 203 3.71 -0.31 14.76
CA ASN A 203 3.05 -0.74 15.99
C ASN A 203 1.72 -0.02 16.28
N LEU A 204 1.27 0.92 15.43
CA LEU A 204 -0.08 1.49 15.52
C LEU A 204 -1.16 0.54 14.98
N TYR A 205 -0.76 -0.59 14.36
CA TYR A 205 -1.65 -1.60 13.80
C TYR A 205 -1.54 -2.94 14.55
N PRO A 206 -1.83 -3.00 15.86
CA PRO A 206 -1.66 -4.22 16.66
C PRO A 206 -2.47 -5.40 16.12
N SER A 207 -3.64 -5.19 15.51
CA SER A 207 -4.45 -6.25 14.89
C SER A 207 -3.76 -6.96 13.72
N GLN A 208 -2.70 -6.37 13.17
CA GLN A 208 -1.95 -6.89 12.03
C GLN A 208 -0.68 -7.65 12.42
N HIS A 209 -0.43 -7.79 13.73
CA HIS A 209 0.72 -8.54 14.26
C HIS A 209 0.25 -9.55 15.31
N THR A 210 0.89 -10.74 15.35
CA THR A 210 0.65 -11.71 16.43
C THR A 210 1.27 -11.28 17.76
N SER A 211 2.18 -10.31 17.73
CA SER A 211 2.89 -9.76 18.89
C SER A 211 3.46 -8.38 18.53
N THR A 212 3.75 -7.54 19.53
CA THR A 212 4.43 -6.25 19.32
C THR A 212 5.70 -6.40 18.49
N VAL A 213 5.85 -5.53 17.50
CA VAL A 213 7.01 -5.54 16.62
C VAL A 213 8.19 -4.84 17.30
N ILE A 214 9.29 -5.57 17.48
CA ILE A 214 10.51 -5.07 18.13
C ILE A 214 11.66 -4.81 17.15
N SER A 215 11.48 -5.14 15.86
CA SER A 215 12.52 -5.03 14.84
C SER A 215 11.93 -4.74 13.46
N LEU A 216 12.63 -3.93 12.66
CA LEU A 216 12.24 -3.60 11.29
C LEU A 216 12.66 -4.66 10.26
N ARG A 217 13.16 -5.83 10.67
CA ARG A 217 13.63 -6.87 9.74
C ARG A 217 12.56 -7.31 8.73
N GLN A 218 11.30 -7.43 9.17
CA GLN A 218 10.16 -7.76 8.30
C GLN A 218 9.61 -6.53 7.55
N PHE A 219 9.99 -5.33 7.97
CA PHE A 219 9.55 -4.05 7.41
C PHE A 219 10.70 -3.34 6.69
N SER A 220 11.53 -4.12 6.01
CA SER A 220 12.60 -3.63 5.14
C SER A 220 12.77 -4.58 3.96
N PRO A 221 12.89 -4.06 2.72
CA PRO A 221 13.06 -4.93 1.58
C PRO A 221 14.34 -5.76 1.68
N ARG A 222 14.28 -7.00 1.23
CA ARG A 222 15.42 -7.91 1.27
C ARG A 222 16.32 -7.68 0.06
N THR A 223 17.32 -6.83 0.25
CA THR A 223 18.34 -6.49 -0.75
C THR A 223 19.75 -6.62 -0.17
N LEU A 224 20.76 -6.59 -1.04
CA LEU A 224 22.17 -6.50 -0.65
C LEU A 224 22.57 -5.06 -0.26
N TRP A 225 21.86 -4.06 -0.78
CA TRP A 225 22.09 -2.64 -0.54
C TRP A 225 20.74 -1.85 -0.56
N PRO A 226 20.56 -0.81 0.26
CA PRO A 226 21.44 -0.34 1.32
C PRO A 226 21.55 -1.32 2.48
N ILE A 227 22.64 -1.23 3.25
CA ILE A 227 22.81 -1.98 4.49
C ILE A 227 21.90 -1.37 5.56
N GLY A 228 21.15 -2.23 6.26
CA GLY A 228 20.27 -1.83 7.35
C GLY A 228 18.81 -1.64 6.94
N PRO A 229 17.93 -1.33 7.92
CA PRO A 229 16.52 -1.12 7.66
C PRO A 229 16.29 0.07 6.73
N HIS A 230 15.44 -0.11 5.73
CA HIS A 230 15.16 0.90 4.73
C HIS A 230 13.79 0.71 4.08
N GLU A 231 13.35 1.75 3.38
CA GLU A 231 12.19 1.77 2.50
C GLU A 231 12.65 1.96 1.07
N ALA A 232 11.80 1.61 0.11
CA ALA A 232 12.10 1.78 -1.29
C ALA A 232 10.89 2.15 -2.11
N VAL A 233 11.10 3.03 -3.06
CA VAL A 233 10.14 3.38 -4.11
C VAL A 233 10.80 3.27 -5.49
N TRP A 234 10.01 2.99 -6.50
CA TRP A 234 10.41 2.95 -7.90
C TRP A 234 9.71 4.08 -8.64
N ARG A 235 10.48 4.84 -9.41
CA ARG A 235 9.92 5.78 -10.38
C ARG A 235 9.99 5.15 -11.77
N ALA A 236 8.86 5.07 -12.45
CA ALA A 236 8.80 4.72 -13.87
C ALA A 236 9.09 5.96 -14.73
N PHE A 237 9.77 5.79 -15.86
CA PHE A 237 10.03 6.87 -16.81
C PHE A 237 10.25 6.29 -18.22
N THR A 238 9.88 7.07 -19.24
CA THR A 238 10.25 6.81 -20.63
C THR A 238 11.59 7.47 -20.92
N THR A 239 12.44 6.81 -21.71
CA THR A 239 13.58 7.50 -22.33
C THR A 239 13.05 8.22 -23.55
N SER A 240 13.15 9.56 -23.55
CA SER A 240 13.06 10.37 -24.76
C SER A 240 14.08 9.92 -25.81
#